data_AF-A0A5C6PW91-F1
#
_entry.id   AF-A0A5C6PW91-F1
#
_cell.length_a   1.000
_cell.length_b   1.000
_cell.length_c   1.000
_cell.angle_alpha   90.00
_cell.angle_beta   90.00
_cell.angle_gamma   90.00
#
_symmetry.space_group_name_H-M   'P 1'
#
loop_
_entity.id
_entity.type
_entity.pdbx_description
1 polymer ?
#
loop_
_entity_poly.entity_id
_entity_poly.type
_entity_poly.pdbx_seq_one_letter_code
_entity_poly.pdbx_strand_id
1 'polypeptide(L)'
;MASKRSSRAGREPGHEHGSWFGDAVERMNGRLRPYIGGAQLGIRDEAPVVVPAHGGACPLCGRPMDEHVVDRSGPRTMLHCPRDAGE
;
A
#
# COMPACT_ATOMS: atom_id res chain seq x y z
N MET A 1 23.53 -41.27 23.08
CA MET A 1 24.14 -40.07 23.69
C MET A 1 23.89 -38.88 22.77
N ALA A 2 23.46 -37.76 23.34
CA ALA A 2 22.65 -36.72 22.68
C ALA A 2 23.42 -35.83 21.68
N SER A 3 22.80 -35.63 20.51
CA SER A 3 23.16 -34.65 19.49
C SER A 3 22.93 -33.23 20.03
N LYS A 4 24.00 -32.46 20.28
CA LYS A 4 23.89 -31.03 20.61
C LYS A 4 23.57 -30.24 19.33
N ARG A 5 22.28 -30.00 19.07
CA ARG A 5 21.84 -28.96 18.13
C ARG A 5 22.09 -27.60 18.79
N SER A 6 23.15 -26.93 18.37
CA SER A 6 23.43 -25.53 18.68
C SER A 6 22.38 -24.65 17.98
N SER A 7 21.30 -24.31 18.67
CA SER A 7 20.34 -23.30 18.21
C SER A 7 21.00 -21.93 18.23
N ARG A 8 21.41 -21.44 17.04
CA ARG A 8 21.73 -20.04 16.80
C ARG A 8 20.45 -19.22 16.96
N ALA A 9 20.20 -18.73 18.16
CA ALA A 9 19.24 -17.65 18.36
C ALA A 9 19.91 -16.35 17.87
N GLY A 10 19.65 -15.99 16.63
CA GLY A 10 19.96 -14.65 16.12
C GLY A 10 19.19 -13.65 16.97
N ARG A 11 19.92 -12.86 17.75
CA ARG A 11 19.38 -11.71 18.48
C ARG A 11 19.19 -10.60 17.45
N GLU A 12 17.95 -10.37 17.05
CA GLU A 12 17.61 -9.25 16.17
C GLU A 12 17.92 -7.92 16.90
N PRO A 13 18.49 -6.92 16.20
CA PRO A 13 18.82 -5.63 16.80
C PRO A 13 17.54 -4.91 17.24
N GLY A 14 17.63 -4.26 18.40
CA GLY A 14 16.49 -3.65 19.09
C GLY A 14 15.73 -2.68 18.20
N HIS A 15 14.42 -2.89 18.12
CA HIS A 15 13.48 -1.93 17.56
C HIS A 15 13.59 -0.63 18.37
N GLU A 16 13.86 0.48 17.68
CA GLU A 16 13.65 1.83 18.24
C GLU A 16 12.21 1.91 18.73
N HIS A 17 12.03 1.99 20.05
CA HIS A 17 10.72 2.04 20.70
C HIS A 17 10.04 3.33 20.23
N GLY A 18 8.83 3.22 19.70
CA GLY A 18 8.01 4.39 19.37
C GLY A 18 7.61 5.15 20.63
N SER A 19 6.70 6.12 20.49
CA SER A 19 6.08 6.73 21.68
C SER A 19 5.43 5.64 22.56
N TRP A 20 5.32 5.89 23.87
CA TRP A 20 4.73 4.94 24.83
C TRP A 20 3.34 4.44 24.40
N PHE A 21 2.59 5.30 23.69
CA PHE A 21 1.29 4.97 23.12
C PHE A 21 1.41 3.92 22.00
N GLY A 22 2.41 4.04 21.14
CA GLY A 22 2.71 3.05 20.09
C GLY A 22 3.00 1.67 20.67
N ASP A 23 3.80 1.60 21.74
CA ASP A 23 4.12 0.34 22.41
C ASP A 23 2.88 -0.30 23.06
N ALA A 24 1.99 0.52 23.64
CA ALA A 24 0.73 0.04 24.21
C ALA A 24 -0.22 -0.53 23.15
N VAL A 25 -0.33 0.15 21.99
CA VAL A 25 -1.12 -0.31 20.84
C VAL A 25 -0.54 -1.60 20.27
N GLU A 26 0.78 -1.73 20.14
CA GLU A 26 1.39 -2.96 19.63
C GLU A 26 1.19 -4.14 20.59
N ARG A 27 1.24 -3.91 21.90
CA ARG A 27 0.92 -4.95 22.90
C ARG A 27 -0.53 -5.40 22.80
N MET A 28 -1.45 -4.47 22.56
CA MET A 28 -2.87 -4.78 22.33
C MET A 28 -3.03 -5.59 21.04
N ASN A 29 -2.46 -5.12 19.93
CA ASN A 29 -2.49 -5.83 18.65
C ASN A 29 -1.94 -7.25 18.76
N GLY A 30 -0.82 -7.46 19.46
CA GLY A 30 -0.24 -8.78 19.69
C GLY A 30 -1.18 -9.76 20.41
N ARG A 31 -2.07 -9.25 21.28
CA ARG A 31 -3.06 -10.07 21.98
C ARG A 31 -4.33 -10.32 21.17
N LEU A 32 -4.64 -9.46 20.21
CA LEU A 32 -5.80 -9.57 19.33
C LEU A 32 -5.54 -10.46 18.11
N ARG A 33 -4.33 -10.40 17.52
CA ARG A 33 -3.95 -11.15 16.31
C ARG A 33 -4.32 -12.65 16.32
N PRO A 34 -4.25 -13.40 17.44
CA PRO A 34 -4.71 -14.79 17.47
C PRO A 34 -6.21 -14.99 17.18
N TYR A 35 -7.03 -13.96 17.41
CA TYR A 35 -8.48 -14.00 17.23
C TYR A 35 -8.93 -13.38 15.90
N ILE A 36 -8.32 -12.26 15.51
CA ILE A 36 -8.71 -11.50 14.30
C ILE A 36 -7.85 -11.83 13.07
N GLY A 37 -6.74 -12.55 13.26
CA GLY A 37 -5.73 -12.78 12.24
C GLY A 37 -4.75 -11.62 12.07
N GLY A 38 -3.73 -11.84 11.24
CA GLY A 38 -2.87 -10.76 10.75
C GLY A 38 -3.58 -9.92 9.68
N ALA A 39 -3.03 -8.75 9.36
CA ALA A 39 -3.51 -7.99 8.21
C ALA A 39 -3.37 -8.84 6.93
N GLN A 40 -4.49 -9.07 6.24
CA GLN A 40 -4.51 -9.73 4.95
C GLN A 40 -4.00 -8.74 3.89
N LEU A 41 -2.69 -8.66 3.74
CA LEU A 41 -2.10 -8.19 2.50
C LEU A 41 -2.44 -9.29 1.48
N GLY A 42 -3.14 -8.96 0.39
CA GLY A 42 -3.69 -9.92 -0.57
C GLY A 42 -2.70 -10.99 -1.03
N ILE A 43 -3.19 -12.05 -1.69
CA ILE A 43 -2.37 -13.18 -2.13
C ILE A 43 -1.16 -12.64 -2.88
N ARG A 44 0.04 -12.91 -2.37
CA ARG A 44 1.29 -12.31 -2.89
C ARG A 44 1.59 -12.73 -4.33
N ASP A 45 0.98 -13.81 -4.77
CA ASP A 45 1.11 -14.41 -6.09
C ASP A 45 -0.05 -14.07 -7.03
N GLU A 46 -0.92 -13.11 -6.66
CA GLU A 46 -1.89 -12.55 -7.60
C GLU A 46 -1.12 -11.97 -8.80
N ALA A 47 -1.58 -12.30 -10.01
CA ALA A 47 -1.02 -11.69 -11.21
C ALA A 47 -1.14 -10.17 -11.07
N PRO A 48 -0.10 -9.39 -11.42
CA PRO A 48 -0.17 -7.95 -11.36
C PRO A 48 -1.41 -7.47 -12.09
N VAL A 49 -2.19 -6.59 -11.45
CA VAL A 49 -3.34 -5.96 -12.11
C VAL A 49 -2.82 -5.35 -13.41
N VAL A 50 -3.36 -5.82 -14.54
CA VAL A 50 -3.03 -5.27 -15.85
C VAL A 50 -3.58 -3.85 -15.86
N VAL A 51 -2.70 -2.88 -15.63
CA VAL A 51 -3.05 -1.47 -15.75
C VAL A 51 -3.54 -1.23 -17.18
N PRO A 52 -4.69 -0.56 -17.36
CA PRO A 52 -5.17 -0.23 -18.69
C PRO A 52 -4.09 0.53 -19.45
N ALA A 53 -3.89 0.18 -20.72
CA ALA A 53 -3.03 0.97 -21.60
C ALA A 53 -3.47 2.44 -21.54
N HIS A 54 -2.50 3.36 -21.49
CA HIS A 54 -2.77 4.79 -21.47
C HIS A 54 -3.59 5.30 -20.26
N GLY A 55 -3.59 4.55 -19.14
CA GLY A 55 -4.34 4.91 -17.93
C GLY A 55 -5.86 4.72 -18.05
N GLY A 56 -6.34 4.14 -19.15
CA GLY A 56 -7.76 3.94 -19.42
C GLY A 56 -8.43 5.15 -20.07
N ALA A 57 -9.72 5.00 -20.36
CA ALA A 57 -10.54 6.08 -20.92
C ALA A 57 -11.06 7.00 -19.81
N CYS A 58 -11.00 8.32 -20.03
CA CYS A 58 -11.60 9.30 -19.15
C CYS A 58 -13.13 9.13 -19.12
N PRO A 59 -13.77 9.08 -17.93
CA PRO A 59 -15.21 8.86 -17.82
C PRO A 59 -16.05 10.06 -18.27
N LEU A 60 -15.43 11.22 -18.53
CA LEU A 60 -16.12 12.44 -18.96
C LEU A 60 -16.02 12.66 -20.47
N CYS A 61 -14.82 12.57 -21.04
CA CYS A 61 -14.60 12.84 -22.47
C CYS A 61 -14.31 11.59 -23.30
N GLY A 62 -14.13 10.43 -22.68
CA GLY A 62 -13.83 9.16 -23.37
C GLY A 62 -12.40 9.02 -23.90
N ARG A 63 -11.57 10.06 -23.84
CA ARG A 63 -10.20 10.04 -24.35
C ARG A 63 -9.20 9.39 -23.37
N PRO A 64 -8.05 8.89 -23.87
CA PRO A 64 -6.99 8.33 -23.03
C PRO A 64 -6.57 9.28 -21.89
N MET A 65 -6.39 8.72 -20.69
CA MET A 65 -6.06 9.52 -19.49
C MET A 65 -4.66 10.14 -19.53
N ASP A 66 -3.75 9.61 -20.33
CA ASP A 66 -2.42 10.17 -20.58
C ASP A 66 -2.41 11.43 -21.45
N GLU A 67 -3.50 11.72 -22.17
CA GLU A 67 -3.70 13.00 -22.87
C GLU A 67 -4.13 14.15 -21.94
N HIS A 68 -4.45 13.85 -20.67
CA HIS A 68 -4.94 14.84 -19.72
C HIS A 68 -3.80 15.55 -18.98
N VAL A 69 -4.00 16.84 -18.69
CA VAL A 69 -3.05 17.63 -17.89
C VAL A 69 -3.51 17.68 -16.43
N VAL A 70 -2.65 17.21 -15.52
CA VAL A 70 -2.90 17.28 -14.07
C VAL A 70 -2.24 18.52 -13.49
N ASP A 71 -3.04 19.55 -13.20
CA ASP A 71 -2.60 20.77 -12.53
C ASP A 71 -2.60 20.58 -11.01
N ARG A 72 -1.42 20.73 -10.39
CA ARG A 72 -1.21 20.64 -8.94
C ARG A 72 -0.79 21.97 -8.31
N SER A 73 -0.90 23.08 -9.04
CA SER A 73 -0.49 24.41 -8.58
C SER A 73 -1.43 25.02 -7.54
N GLY A 74 -2.72 24.67 -7.61
CA GLY A 74 -3.76 25.18 -6.72
C GLY A 74 -3.91 24.40 -5.40
N PRO A 75 -4.81 24.87 -4.52
CA PRO A 75 -5.17 24.16 -3.28
C PRO A 75 -5.86 22.82 -3.54
N ARG A 76 -6.33 22.58 -4.77
CA ARG A 76 -6.90 21.32 -5.23
C ARG A 76 -6.21 20.92 -6.53
N THR A 77 -5.94 19.62 -6.66
CA THR A 77 -5.50 19.04 -7.93
C THR A 77 -6.65 19.08 -8.93
N MET A 78 -6.42 19.72 -10.07
CA MET A 78 -7.38 19.81 -11.17
C MET A 78 -6.90 18.93 -12.33
N LEU A 79 -7.84 18.31 -13.03
CA LEU A 79 -7.57 17.50 -14.21
C LEU A 79 -8.23 18.16 -15.41
N HIS A 80 -7.44 18.50 -16.43
CA HIS A 80 -7.92 19.16 -17.64
C HIS A 80 -8.05 18.15 -18.77
N CYS A 81 -9.25 18.07 -19.34
CA CYS A 81 -9.45 17.34 -20.58
C CYS A 81 -8.67 18.00 -21.72
N PRO A 82 -8.06 17.23 -22.63
CA PRO A 82 -7.52 17.76 -23.87
C PRO A 82 -8.63 18.51 -24.64
N ARG A 83 -8.30 19.57 -25.38
CA ARG A 83 -9.29 20.33 -26.16
C ARG A 83 -9.89 19.46 -27.27
N ASP A 84 -11.22 19.50 -27.34
CA ASP A 84 -12.19 18.79 -28.21
C ASP A 84 -12.89 17.56 -27.60
N ALA A 85 -13.85 17.85 -26.71
CA ALA A 85 -15.14 17.15 -26.59
C ALA A 85 -16.09 18.01 -25.74
N GLY A 86 -16.70 19.05 -26.34
CA GLY A 86 -17.68 19.90 -25.67
C GLY A 86 -17.90 21.27 -26.33
N GLU A 87 -18.20 21.28 -27.63
CA GLU A 87 -19.24 22.17 -28.17
C GLU A 87 -20.53 21.35 -28.25
#